data_AF-A0A1V9V9C5-F1
#
_entry.id   AF-A0A1V9V9C5-F1
#
_cell.length_a   1.000
_cell.length_b   1.000
_cell.length_c   1.000
_cell.angle_alpha   90.00
_cell.angle_beta   90.00
_cell.angle_gamma   90.00
#
_symmetry.space_group_name_H-M   'P 1'
#
loop_
_entity.id
_entity.type
_entity.pdbx_description
1 polymer ?
#
loop_
_entity_poly.entity_id
_entity_poly.type
_entity_poly.pdbx_seq_one_letter_code
_entity_poly.pdbx_strand_id
1 'polypeptide(L)'
;TLDEQEFLADTQFDDETIRKLGKNTLLFAGSITNENVLNKFDKKNIFIFEVFYCLYKGNSAYGGFSIGEIALHLLLEFKPKEIFILGLDLALNQKTGATHSTGNTFGTSQINLDEEQDRSNFDIRSSLVKVKGNFIKEVYTTPIFYGSIKMLEDIVRGKDKSIKIYNLSKNGARFGGVIPKKTEQIDLKKYKDIDDLKIDDYLNSNSFTSLNEFSKDAIKKEIKYINTKLEKELKTLENLQNILYQEFVKEIEKILIELSKNNFLNIRQIITLYCELYFPYLSYYFNDKNIKAERNKVNKIKEIFINQIRNLLYDYIECLKRVA
;
A
#
# COMPACT_ATOMS: atom_id res chain seq x y z
N THR A 1 5.44 6.38 -9.76
CA THR A 1 4.00 6.60 -9.52
C THR A 1 3.37 5.31 -8.97
N LEU A 2 2.23 5.39 -8.28
CA LEU A 2 1.54 4.26 -7.66
C LEU A 2 0.01 4.34 -7.84
N ASP A 3 -0.47 5.13 -8.79
CA ASP A 3 -1.89 5.48 -8.86
C ASP A 3 -2.50 5.00 -10.18
N GLU A 4 -3.68 4.39 -10.06
CA GLU A 4 -4.44 3.78 -11.15
C GLU A 4 -5.35 4.78 -11.88
N GLN A 5 -5.48 6.00 -11.34
CA GLN A 5 -6.42 7.00 -11.83
C GLN A 5 -6.03 7.55 -13.20
N GLU A 6 -6.97 7.50 -14.14
CA GLU A 6 -6.77 7.90 -15.54
C GLU A 6 -6.42 9.38 -15.69
N PHE A 7 -7.06 10.27 -14.92
CA PHE A 7 -6.89 11.72 -15.05
C PHE A 7 -5.45 12.17 -14.74
N LEU A 8 -4.62 11.33 -14.11
CA LEU A 8 -3.23 11.67 -13.80
C LEU A 8 -2.40 11.89 -15.05
N ALA A 9 -2.72 11.19 -16.14
CA ALA A 9 -2.08 11.38 -17.43
C ALA A 9 -2.25 12.82 -17.95
N ASP A 10 -3.35 13.48 -17.61
CA ASP A 10 -3.67 14.83 -18.09
C ASP A 10 -3.43 15.93 -17.06
N THR A 11 -3.03 15.57 -15.83
CA THR A 11 -2.83 16.52 -14.74
C THR A 11 -1.40 16.51 -14.21
N GLN A 12 -0.96 15.41 -13.61
CA GLN A 12 0.39 15.30 -13.05
C GLN A 12 1.45 14.92 -14.10
N PHE A 13 1.03 14.22 -15.15
CA PHE A 13 1.87 13.78 -16.26
C PHE A 13 1.42 14.43 -17.58
N ASP A 14 0.95 15.68 -17.52
CA ASP A 14 0.58 16.44 -18.70
C ASP A 14 1.76 16.63 -19.67
N ASP A 15 1.46 16.97 -20.91
CA ASP A 15 2.48 17.05 -21.96
C ASP A 15 3.53 18.13 -21.69
N GLU A 16 3.17 19.19 -20.96
CA GLU A 16 4.12 20.22 -20.56
C GLU A 16 5.13 19.67 -19.55
N THR A 17 4.66 18.93 -18.55
CA THR A 17 5.46 18.28 -17.52
C THR A 17 6.36 17.23 -18.15
N ILE A 18 5.82 16.35 -19.01
CA ILE A 18 6.60 15.32 -19.71
C ILE A 18 7.69 15.95 -20.57
N ARG A 19 7.41 17.04 -21.30
CA ARG A 19 8.43 17.75 -22.11
C ARG A 19 9.56 18.36 -21.28
N LYS A 20 9.31 18.69 -20.00
CA LYS A 20 10.33 19.20 -19.08
C LYS A 20 11.20 18.09 -18.49
N LEU A 21 10.76 16.82 -18.56
CA LEU A 21 11.56 15.69 -18.11
C LEU A 21 12.73 15.43 -19.07
N GLY A 22 13.85 14.95 -18.52
CA GLY A 22 14.99 14.54 -19.32
C GLY A 22 14.67 13.28 -20.13
N LYS A 23 15.27 13.15 -21.32
CA LYS A 23 15.09 11.95 -22.15
C LYS A 23 15.53 10.64 -21.48
N ASN A 24 16.40 10.73 -20.48
CA ASN A 24 16.92 9.59 -19.71
C ASN A 24 16.17 9.41 -18.38
N THR A 25 15.02 10.06 -18.17
CA THR A 25 14.22 9.86 -16.97
C THR A 25 13.68 8.44 -16.92
N LEU A 26 14.04 7.73 -15.85
CA LEU A 26 13.50 6.41 -15.52
C LEU A 26 12.19 6.55 -14.73
N LEU A 27 11.18 5.77 -15.12
CA LEU A 27 9.91 5.68 -14.44
C LEU A 27 9.85 4.37 -13.64
N PHE A 28 9.85 4.49 -12.31
CA PHE A 28 9.40 3.41 -11.43
C PHE A 28 7.89 3.56 -11.20
N ALA A 29 7.12 2.59 -11.69
CA ALA A 29 5.67 2.60 -11.60
C ALA A 29 5.15 1.34 -10.91
N GLY A 30 4.14 1.51 -10.05
CA GLY A 30 3.45 0.36 -9.45
C GLY A 30 2.66 -0.40 -10.50
N SER A 31 2.49 -1.71 -10.31
CA SER A 31 1.71 -2.61 -11.19
C SER A 31 0.26 -2.20 -11.42
N ILE A 32 -0.27 -1.27 -10.61
CA ILE A 32 -1.62 -0.69 -10.76
C ILE A 32 -1.64 0.62 -11.55
N THR A 33 -0.48 1.13 -11.99
CA THR A 33 -0.39 2.42 -12.67
C THR A 33 -1.17 2.42 -13.98
N ASN A 34 -1.93 3.50 -14.23
CA ASN A 34 -2.71 3.65 -15.45
C ASN A 34 -1.83 3.60 -16.72
N GLU A 35 -2.28 2.84 -17.72
CA GLU A 35 -1.53 2.65 -18.98
C GLU A 35 -1.30 3.97 -19.75
N ASN A 36 -2.21 4.94 -19.64
CA ASN A 36 -2.05 6.25 -20.28
C ASN A 36 -0.84 7.01 -19.73
N VAL A 37 -0.51 6.83 -18.44
CA VAL A 37 0.72 7.40 -17.86
C VAL A 37 1.94 6.65 -18.40
N LEU A 38 1.90 5.31 -18.44
CA LEU A 38 3.00 4.49 -18.93
C LEU A 38 3.33 4.81 -20.41
N ASN A 39 2.31 5.02 -21.24
CA ASN A 39 2.46 5.31 -22.66
C ASN A 39 3.12 6.67 -22.95
N LYS A 40 3.27 7.55 -21.96
CA LYS A 40 4.00 8.82 -22.10
C LYS A 40 5.52 8.69 -21.95
N PHE A 41 6.01 7.52 -21.54
CA PHE A 41 7.43 7.26 -21.34
C PHE A 41 7.95 6.24 -22.36
N ASP A 42 9.24 6.35 -22.71
CA ASP A 42 9.92 5.31 -23.49
C ASP A 42 9.91 3.99 -22.71
N LYS A 43 9.41 2.91 -23.31
CA LYS A 43 9.26 1.60 -22.63
C LYS A 43 10.54 1.08 -21.99
N LYS A 44 11.71 1.36 -22.59
CA LYS A 44 13.03 1.00 -22.05
C LYS A 44 13.37 1.69 -20.73
N ASN A 45 12.69 2.79 -20.40
CA ASN A 45 12.89 3.57 -19.18
C ASN A 45 11.85 3.22 -18.10
N ILE A 46 10.92 2.29 -18.36
CA ILE A 46 9.83 1.94 -17.45
C ILE A 46 10.20 0.67 -16.68
N PHE A 47 10.17 0.76 -15.36
CA PHE A 47 10.37 -0.36 -14.45
C PHE A 47 9.13 -0.50 -13.57
N ILE A 48 8.47 -1.66 -13.67
CA ILE A 48 7.25 -1.94 -12.91
C ILE A 48 7.61 -2.70 -11.63
N PHE A 49 7.13 -2.20 -10.49
CA PHE A 49 7.21 -2.90 -9.21
C PHE A 49 5.82 -3.39 -8.77
N GLU A 50 5.79 -4.51 -8.07
CA GLU A 50 4.53 -5.09 -7.59
C GLU A 50 3.98 -4.29 -6.40
N VAL A 51 2.67 -4.06 -6.40
CA VAL A 51 2.00 -3.30 -5.34
C VAL A 51 1.16 -4.26 -4.49
N PHE A 52 1.21 -4.07 -3.17
CA PHE A 52 0.52 -4.86 -2.14
C PHE A 52 0.99 -6.32 -1.99
N TYR A 53 1.08 -7.08 -3.08
CA TYR A 53 1.40 -8.52 -3.07
C TYR A 53 2.27 -8.93 -4.25
N CYS A 54 3.20 -9.86 -4.02
CA CYS A 54 4.04 -10.41 -5.08
C CYS A 54 3.34 -11.59 -5.78
N LEU A 55 3.22 -11.50 -7.11
CA LEU A 55 3.00 -12.64 -7.99
C LEU A 55 4.32 -13.33 -8.31
N TYR A 56 5.39 -12.57 -8.53
CA TYR A 56 6.72 -13.13 -8.75
C TYR A 56 7.35 -13.57 -7.43
N LYS A 57 7.63 -14.87 -7.29
CA LYS A 57 8.21 -15.41 -6.06
C LYS A 57 9.67 -14.98 -5.90
N GLY A 58 9.98 -14.48 -4.70
CA GLY A 58 11.30 -13.91 -4.37
C GLY A 58 11.43 -12.43 -4.68
N ASN A 59 10.37 -11.79 -5.22
CA ASN A 59 10.30 -10.34 -5.39
C ASN A 59 9.76 -9.63 -4.14
N SER A 60 9.89 -8.31 -4.11
CA SER A 60 9.27 -7.43 -3.12
C SER A 60 8.02 -6.76 -3.69
N ALA A 61 7.01 -6.58 -2.83
CA ALA A 61 5.85 -5.77 -3.12
C ALA A 61 5.82 -4.56 -2.19
N TYR A 62 5.42 -3.43 -2.74
CA TYR A 62 5.46 -2.14 -2.05
C TYR A 62 4.04 -1.65 -1.80
N GLY A 63 3.84 -0.97 -0.67
CA GLY A 63 2.58 -0.37 -0.28
C GLY A 63 2.83 0.82 0.62
N GLY A 64 1.92 1.79 0.58
CA GLY A 64 2.03 3.03 1.34
C GLY A 64 0.82 3.91 1.12
N PHE A 65 0.74 5.00 1.88
CA PHE A 65 -0.29 6.02 1.77
C PHE A 65 0.10 7.13 0.78
N SER A 66 1.40 7.30 0.53
CA SER A 66 1.94 8.26 -0.43
C SER A 66 3.12 7.67 -1.22
N ILE A 67 3.40 8.28 -2.38
CA ILE A 67 4.55 7.91 -3.21
C ILE A 67 5.89 8.23 -2.52
N GLY A 68 5.90 9.14 -1.53
CA GLY A 68 7.11 9.59 -0.86
C GLY A 68 7.78 8.48 -0.04
N GLU A 69 7.04 7.77 0.80
CA GLU A 69 7.58 6.65 1.56
C GLU A 69 7.91 5.44 0.68
N ILE A 70 7.15 5.22 -0.41
CA ILE A 70 7.43 4.13 -1.36
C ILE A 70 8.72 4.41 -2.12
N ALA A 71 8.91 5.64 -2.59
CA ALA A 71 10.15 6.06 -3.22
C ALA A 71 11.34 5.90 -2.27
N LEU A 72 11.18 6.26 -0.99
CA LEU A 72 12.21 6.01 0.02
C LEU A 72 12.51 4.51 0.17
N HIS A 73 11.47 3.66 0.22
CA HIS A 73 11.64 2.22 0.34
C HIS A 73 12.42 1.64 -0.84
N LEU A 74 12.05 2.00 -2.08
CA LEU A 74 12.76 1.61 -3.30
C LEU A 74 14.21 2.08 -3.27
N LEU A 75 14.47 3.32 -2.84
CA LEU A 75 15.82 3.87 -2.76
C LEU A 75 16.72 3.11 -1.77
N LEU A 76 16.16 2.52 -0.71
CA LEU A 76 16.93 1.73 0.25
C LEU A 76 17.48 0.42 -0.34
N GLU A 77 16.85 -0.12 -1.39
CA GLU A 77 17.32 -1.33 -2.08
C GLU A 77 18.66 -1.12 -2.78
N PHE A 78 18.96 0.12 -3.19
CA PHE A 78 20.26 0.49 -3.76
C PHE A 78 21.36 0.66 -2.71
N LYS A 79 21.03 0.49 -1.42
CA LYS A 79 21.95 0.59 -0.27
C LYS A 79 22.79 1.87 -0.29
N PRO A 80 22.17 3.06 -0.47
CA PRO A 80 22.92 4.32 -0.51
C PRO A 80 23.58 4.60 0.84
N LYS A 81 24.72 5.28 0.85
CA LYS A 81 25.37 5.69 2.11
C LYS A 81 24.57 6.77 2.84
N GLU A 82 24.06 7.75 2.09
CA GLU A 82 23.30 8.88 2.60
C GLU A 82 22.08 9.17 1.71
N ILE A 83 20.93 9.46 2.34
CA ILE A 83 19.71 9.93 1.67
C ILE A 83 19.33 11.28 2.28
N PHE A 84 19.01 12.25 1.42
CA PHE A 84 18.54 13.58 1.81
C PHE A 84 17.10 13.75 1.35
N ILE A 85 16.17 13.82 2.31
CA ILE A 85 14.74 13.95 2.05
C ILE A 85 14.37 15.43 2.00
N LEU A 86 13.78 15.84 0.87
CA LEU A 86 13.25 17.18 0.63
C LEU A 86 11.82 17.06 0.09
N GLY A 87 10.90 17.90 0.56
CA GLY A 87 9.52 17.96 0.07
C GLY A 87 8.59 16.87 0.61
N LEU A 88 9.10 15.91 1.38
CA LEU A 88 8.29 14.94 2.12
C LEU A 88 7.99 15.48 3.52
N ASP A 89 7.11 16.49 3.57
CA ASP A 89 6.81 17.19 4.82
C ASP A 89 5.91 16.34 5.75
N LEU A 90 4.93 15.64 5.18
CA LEU A 90 3.88 14.88 5.90
C LEU A 90 3.26 15.69 7.06
N ALA A 91 3.14 16.99 6.84
CA ALA A 91 2.60 17.98 7.74
C ALA A 91 1.98 19.09 6.89
N LEU A 92 1.02 19.80 7.45
CA LEU A 92 0.41 20.95 6.80
C LEU A 92 1.38 22.14 6.79
N ASN A 93 1.12 23.12 5.95
CA ASN A 93 1.74 24.41 6.13
C ASN A 93 1.23 25.03 7.44
N GLN A 94 2.11 25.23 8.41
CA GLN A 94 1.73 25.66 9.76
C GLN A 94 1.19 27.11 9.84
N LYS A 95 1.19 27.86 8.74
CA LYS A 95 0.60 29.20 8.64
C LYS A 95 -0.69 29.21 7.84
N THR A 96 -0.73 28.48 6.72
CA THR A 96 -1.87 28.54 5.79
C THR A 96 -2.80 27.34 5.90
N GLY A 97 -2.33 26.23 6.46
CA GLY A 97 -3.04 24.95 6.47
C GLY A 97 -3.02 24.20 5.14
N ALA A 98 -2.24 24.67 4.15
CA ALA A 98 -2.11 24.00 2.86
C ALA A 98 -1.47 22.61 3.01
N THR A 99 -2.01 21.63 2.29
CA THR A 99 -1.48 20.25 2.24
C THR A 99 -0.28 20.08 1.32
N HIS A 100 -0.06 21.02 0.41
CA HIS A 100 0.92 20.94 -0.66
C HIS A 100 1.62 22.28 -0.90
N SER A 101 2.73 22.27 -1.64
CA SER A 101 3.39 23.49 -2.11
C SER A 101 2.53 24.23 -3.14
N THR A 102 2.71 25.55 -3.23
CA THR A 102 1.97 26.44 -4.14
C THR A 102 2.17 26.13 -5.63
N GLY A 103 3.21 25.37 -5.99
CA GLY A 103 3.44 24.92 -7.36
C GLY A 103 2.59 23.72 -7.79
N ASN A 104 1.87 23.06 -6.88
CA ASN A 104 1.02 21.92 -7.22
C ASN A 104 -0.32 22.41 -7.76
N THR A 105 -0.68 21.94 -8.95
CA THR A 105 -1.90 22.32 -9.67
C THR A 105 -3.08 21.39 -9.38
N PHE A 106 -2.83 20.22 -8.77
CA PHE A 106 -3.83 19.17 -8.56
C PHE A 106 -3.76 18.60 -7.13
N GLY A 107 -4.91 18.14 -6.61
CA GLY A 107 -5.01 17.44 -5.32
C GLY A 107 -4.67 18.30 -4.10
N THR A 108 -4.66 19.63 -4.26
CA THR A 108 -4.36 20.56 -3.18
C THR A 108 -5.59 20.82 -2.33
N SER A 109 -5.36 21.05 -1.04
CA SER A 109 -6.39 21.45 -0.09
C SER A 109 -5.79 22.38 0.95
N GLN A 110 -6.65 23.16 1.58
CA GLN A 110 -6.27 24.07 2.66
C GLN A 110 -7.22 23.83 3.83
N ILE A 111 -6.64 23.45 4.97
CA ILE A 111 -7.39 23.08 6.17
C ILE A 111 -7.29 24.24 7.17
N ASN A 112 -8.41 24.62 7.78
CA ASN A 112 -8.38 25.66 8.81
C ASN A 112 -7.71 25.12 10.08
N LEU A 113 -6.52 25.63 10.41
CA LEU A 113 -5.75 25.18 11.57
C LEU A 113 -6.34 25.62 12.91
N ASP A 114 -7.22 26.61 12.89
CA ASP A 114 -7.90 27.17 14.07
C ASP A 114 -9.30 26.55 14.29
N GLU A 115 -9.72 25.64 13.42
CA GLU A 115 -11.02 24.97 13.54
C GLU A 115 -11.06 24.07 14.77
N GLU A 116 -12.07 24.30 15.62
CA GLU A 116 -12.29 23.49 16.81
C GLU A 116 -12.63 22.05 16.41
N GLN A 117 -11.74 21.13 16.77
CA GLN A 117 -11.86 19.73 16.34
C GLN A 117 -12.85 18.99 17.24
N ASP A 118 -14.00 18.62 16.69
CA ASP A 118 -14.92 17.68 17.33
C ASP A 118 -14.48 16.24 17.04
N ARG A 119 -14.28 15.44 18.10
CA ARG A 119 -13.92 14.02 17.96
C ARG A 119 -15.09 13.13 17.58
N SER A 120 -16.32 13.66 17.56
CA SER A 120 -17.50 12.92 17.09
C SER A 120 -17.46 12.65 15.58
N ASN A 121 -16.79 13.53 14.82
CA ASN A 121 -16.58 13.40 13.38
C ASN A 121 -15.09 13.48 13.06
N PHE A 122 -14.49 12.35 12.70
CA PHE A 122 -13.06 12.26 12.40
C PHE A 122 -12.85 11.87 10.95
N ASP A 123 -12.32 12.80 10.15
CA ASP A 123 -12.05 12.62 8.72
C ASP A 123 -10.55 12.39 8.49
N ILE A 124 -10.23 11.41 7.65
CA ILE A 124 -8.84 11.00 7.44
C ILE A 124 -7.99 12.05 6.71
N ARG A 125 -8.61 12.98 5.98
CA ARG A 125 -7.96 13.99 5.13
C ARG A 125 -8.07 15.41 5.67
N SER A 126 -9.10 15.74 6.46
CA SER A 126 -9.33 17.11 6.95
C SER A 126 -9.16 17.28 8.46
N SER A 127 -9.30 16.21 9.26
CA SER A 127 -9.08 16.35 10.71
C SER A 127 -7.61 16.66 11.03
N LEU A 128 -7.40 17.37 12.13
CA LEU A 128 -6.08 17.79 12.58
C LEU A 128 -5.53 16.87 13.65
N VAL A 129 -4.28 16.45 13.46
CA VAL A 129 -3.48 15.70 14.42
C VAL A 129 -2.19 16.47 14.67
N LYS A 130 -1.71 16.52 15.92
CA LYS A 130 -0.41 17.09 16.26
C LYS A 130 0.63 15.98 16.35
N VAL A 131 1.76 16.18 15.68
CA VAL A 131 2.93 15.30 15.74
C VAL A 131 4.18 16.11 16.02
N LYS A 132 5.26 15.44 16.42
CA LYS A 132 6.55 16.12 16.63
C LYS A 132 7.06 16.70 15.31
N GLY A 133 7.46 17.97 15.31
CA GLY A 133 8.08 18.62 14.16
C GLY A 133 9.54 18.22 13.97
N ASN A 134 10.06 18.37 12.75
CA ASN A 134 11.45 18.04 12.43
C ASN A 134 12.44 18.94 13.21
N PHE A 135 12.21 20.26 13.18
CA PHE A 135 13.00 21.25 13.94
C PHE A 135 12.19 22.06 14.95
N ILE A 136 10.87 21.92 14.97
CA ILE A 136 9.97 22.59 15.91
C ILE A 136 9.28 21.55 16.79
N LYS A 137 8.74 21.99 17.93
CA LYS A 137 8.17 21.08 18.94
C LYS A 137 7.08 20.20 18.33
N GLU A 138 6.10 20.82 17.69
CA GLU A 138 4.93 20.16 17.12
C GLU A 138 4.55 20.80 15.79
N VAL A 139 3.93 20.01 14.91
CA VAL A 139 3.32 20.40 13.64
C VAL A 139 1.93 19.79 13.54
N TYR A 140 1.01 20.52 12.93
CA TYR A 140 -0.26 19.97 12.48
C TYR A 140 -0.07 19.11 11.24
N THR A 141 -0.75 17.97 11.24
CA THR A 141 -0.83 17.01 10.15
C THR A 141 -2.25 16.44 10.07
N THR A 142 -2.51 15.58 9.09
CA THR A 142 -3.78 14.87 8.93
C THR A 142 -3.63 13.40 9.32
N PRO A 143 -4.72 12.66 9.59
CA PRO A 143 -4.62 11.24 9.89
C PRO A 143 -3.97 10.41 8.77
N ILE A 144 -4.21 10.73 7.49
CA ILE A 144 -3.57 10.05 6.36
C ILE A 144 -2.05 10.29 6.34
N PHE A 145 -1.60 11.52 6.60
CA PHE A 145 -0.17 11.83 6.72
C PHE A 145 0.44 11.20 7.97
N TYR A 146 -0.31 11.10 9.07
CA TYR A 146 0.11 10.34 10.23
C TYR A 146 0.33 8.86 9.91
N GLY A 147 -0.58 8.24 9.13
CA GLY A 147 -0.38 6.90 8.59
C GLY A 147 0.90 6.79 7.75
N SER A 148 1.13 7.78 6.87
CA SER A 148 2.36 7.86 6.05
C SER A 148 3.63 7.97 6.90
N ILE A 149 3.59 8.75 7.99
CA ILE A 149 4.70 8.87 8.96
C ILE A 149 5.00 7.50 9.57
N LYS A 150 3.98 6.75 10.00
CA LYS A 150 4.17 5.43 10.62
C LYS A 150 4.68 4.40 9.64
N MET A 151 4.18 4.40 8.41
CA MET A 151 4.70 3.57 7.34
C MET A 151 6.17 3.86 7.06
N LEU A 152 6.54 5.13 6.92
CA LEU A 152 7.92 5.56 6.71
C LEU A 152 8.82 5.12 7.86
N GLU A 153 8.38 5.32 9.11
CA GLU A 153 9.09 4.87 10.32
C GLU A 153 9.33 3.35 10.34
N ASP A 154 8.36 2.56 9.89
CA ASP A 154 8.49 1.10 9.78
C ASP A 154 9.49 0.70 8.67
N ILE A 155 9.44 1.35 7.51
CA ILE A 155 10.39 1.15 6.40
C ILE A 155 11.82 1.43 6.87
N VAL A 156 12.07 2.58 7.49
CA VAL A 156 13.43 2.96 7.92
C VAL A 156 13.92 2.20 9.15
N ARG A 157 13.03 1.51 9.89
CA ARG A 157 13.42 0.65 11.02
C ARG A 157 14.21 -0.57 10.54
N GLY A 158 13.88 -1.10 9.35
CA GLY A 158 14.52 -2.27 8.75
C GLY A 158 15.80 -1.98 7.97
N LYS A 159 16.14 -0.71 7.75
CA LYS A 159 17.30 -0.33 6.92
C LYS A 159 18.63 -0.77 7.53
N ASP A 160 19.64 -0.94 6.68
CA ASP A 160 21.02 -1.14 7.13
C ASP A 160 21.50 0.03 8.03
N LYS A 161 22.15 -0.30 9.14
CA LYS A 161 22.60 0.69 10.14
C LYS A 161 23.64 1.68 9.59
N SER A 162 24.36 1.32 8.53
CA SER A 162 25.32 2.18 7.85
C SER A 162 24.67 3.29 7.02
N ILE A 163 23.43 3.10 6.58
CA ILE A 163 22.68 4.07 5.78
C ILE A 163 22.22 5.21 6.68
N LYS A 164 22.54 6.46 6.31
CA LYS A 164 22.05 7.65 7.02
C LYS A 164 20.95 8.32 6.21
N ILE A 165 19.84 8.63 6.86
CA ILE A 165 18.72 9.33 6.23
C ILE A 165 18.55 10.67 6.94
N TYR A 166 18.49 11.74 6.17
CA TYR A 166 18.40 13.11 6.66
C TYR A 166 17.09 13.75 6.23
N ASN A 167 16.34 14.32 7.17
CA ASN A 167 15.13 15.10 6.88
C ASN A 167 15.49 16.60 6.86
N LEU A 168 15.31 17.23 5.69
CA LEU A 168 15.62 18.63 5.45
C LEU A 168 14.43 19.57 5.64
N SER A 169 13.22 19.01 5.84
CA SER A 169 11.99 19.78 5.92
C SER A 169 11.96 20.67 7.16
N LYS A 170 11.89 21.99 6.95
CA LYS A 170 11.90 22.98 8.04
C LYS A 170 10.64 22.90 8.92
N ASN A 171 9.49 22.77 8.27
CA ASN A 171 8.16 22.76 8.90
C ASN A 171 7.46 21.39 8.78
N GLY A 172 8.21 20.36 8.37
CA GLY A 172 7.69 19.00 8.24
C GLY A 172 7.62 18.26 9.57
N ALA A 173 6.97 17.10 9.56
CA ALA A 173 6.96 16.16 10.66
C ALA A 173 8.33 15.50 10.85
N ARG A 174 8.61 15.08 12.09
CA ARG A 174 9.77 14.25 12.41
C ARG A 174 9.41 12.79 12.20
N PHE A 175 10.36 12.05 11.62
CA PHE A 175 10.24 10.60 11.45
C PHE A 175 11.26 9.88 12.35
N GLY A 176 10.82 8.90 13.12
CA GLY A 176 11.70 7.94 13.79
C GLY A 176 12.67 7.28 12.79
N GLY A 177 13.93 7.10 13.18
CA GLY A 177 14.97 6.53 12.30
C GLY A 177 15.56 7.50 11.26
N VAL A 178 15.06 8.74 11.18
CA VAL A 178 15.56 9.80 10.29
C VAL A 178 16.15 10.96 11.09
N ILE A 179 17.26 11.52 10.61
CA ILE A 179 18.04 12.54 11.31
C ILE A 179 17.64 13.94 10.80
N PRO A 180 17.15 14.86 11.66
CA PRO A 180 16.95 16.25 11.26
C PRO A 180 18.30 16.88 10.85
N LYS A 181 18.39 17.46 9.65
CA LYS A 181 19.59 18.16 9.20
C LYS A 181 19.20 19.43 8.44
N LYS A 182 19.75 20.56 8.85
CA LYS A 182 19.47 21.82 8.14
C LYS A 182 20.25 21.86 6.83
N THR A 183 19.66 22.46 5.80
CA THR A 183 20.29 22.58 4.47
C THR A 183 21.62 23.31 4.52
N GLU A 184 21.77 24.31 5.40
CA GLU A 184 23.02 25.08 5.55
C GLU A 184 24.17 24.25 6.16
N GLN A 185 23.88 23.06 6.69
CA GLN A 185 24.86 22.13 7.25
C GLN A 185 25.31 21.08 6.22
N ILE A 186 24.84 21.16 4.98
CA ILE A 186 25.22 20.24 3.90
C ILE A 186 26.34 20.89 3.08
N ASP A 187 27.51 20.25 3.11
CA ASP A 187 28.62 20.63 2.25
C ASP A 187 28.52 19.88 0.92
N LEU A 188 27.90 20.52 -0.08
CA LEU A 188 27.67 19.93 -1.40
C LEU A 188 28.99 19.56 -2.11
N LYS A 189 30.12 20.21 -1.77
CA LYS A 189 31.44 19.93 -2.38
C LYS A 189 31.96 18.53 -2.07
N LYS A 190 31.39 17.84 -1.07
CA LYS A 190 31.72 16.45 -0.73
C LYS A 190 31.08 15.43 -1.67
N TYR A 191 30.10 15.84 -2.45
CA TYR A 191 29.37 14.97 -3.35
C TYR A 191 29.79 15.29 -4.78
N LYS A 192 29.86 14.24 -5.59
CA LYS A 192 30.11 14.37 -7.02
C LYS A 192 28.77 14.47 -7.72
N ASP A 193 28.61 15.48 -8.56
CA ASP A 193 27.46 15.57 -9.45
C ASP A 193 27.53 14.46 -10.50
N ILE A 194 26.39 13.80 -10.73
CA ILE A 194 26.25 12.71 -11.71
C ILE A 194 25.16 13.13 -12.68
N ASP A 195 25.56 13.53 -13.89
CA ASP A 195 24.64 13.94 -14.96
C ASP A 195 24.00 12.74 -15.69
N ASP A 196 24.65 11.57 -15.65
CA ASP A 196 24.19 10.33 -16.29
C ASP A 196 24.39 9.15 -15.35
N LEU A 197 23.35 8.82 -14.58
CA LEU A 197 23.35 7.67 -13.68
C LEU A 197 23.15 6.40 -14.49
N LYS A 198 24.25 5.75 -14.88
CA LYS A 198 24.23 4.46 -15.59
C LYS A 198 23.83 3.31 -14.68
N ILE A 199 22.53 3.17 -14.47
CA ILE A 199 21.94 2.12 -13.64
C ILE A 199 21.13 1.10 -14.45
N ASP A 200 20.96 1.34 -15.75
CA ASP A 200 20.14 0.50 -16.63
C ASP A 200 20.58 -0.97 -16.61
N ASP A 201 21.89 -1.25 -16.68
CA ASP A 201 22.40 -2.63 -16.63
C ASP A 201 22.04 -3.33 -15.31
N TYR A 202 22.11 -2.60 -14.19
CA TYR A 202 21.71 -3.11 -12.89
C TYR A 202 20.20 -3.38 -12.83
N LEU A 203 19.38 -2.44 -13.30
CA LEU A 203 17.93 -2.62 -13.30
C LEU A 203 17.50 -3.75 -14.23
N ASN A 204 18.03 -3.80 -15.45
CA ASN A 204 17.72 -4.82 -16.45
C ASN A 204 18.14 -6.22 -15.97
N SER A 205 19.31 -6.35 -15.32
CA SER A 205 19.76 -7.64 -14.76
C SER A 205 18.95 -8.12 -13.55
N ASN A 206 18.20 -7.22 -12.90
CA ASN A 206 17.34 -7.53 -11.76
C ASN A 206 15.84 -7.42 -12.07
N SER A 207 15.48 -7.27 -13.35
CA SER A 207 14.09 -7.17 -13.82
C SER A 207 13.67 -8.41 -14.59
N PHE A 208 12.36 -8.65 -14.63
CA PHE A 208 11.78 -9.80 -15.33
C PHE A 208 10.63 -9.34 -16.23
N THR A 209 10.56 -9.92 -17.44
CA THR A 209 9.46 -9.67 -18.39
C THR A 209 8.35 -10.72 -18.30
N SER A 210 8.56 -11.78 -17.50
CA SER A 210 7.61 -12.87 -17.30
C SER A 210 7.88 -13.60 -15.99
N LEU A 211 6.87 -14.30 -15.47
CA LEU A 211 7.05 -15.20 -14.32
C LEU A 211 8.05 -16.32 -14.65
N ASN A 212 8.91 -16.64 -13.68
CA ASN A 212 9.77 -17.83 -13.75
C ASN A 212 8.98 -19.11 -13.46
N GLU A 213 9.57 -20.27 -13.79
CA GLU A 213 8.92 -21.57 -13.58
C GLU A 213 8.58 -21.84 -12.12
N PHE A 214 9.40 -21.38 -11.18
CA PHE A 214 9.12 -21.52 -9.75
C PHE A 214 7.85 -20.77 -9.33
N SER A 215 7.64 -19.56 -9.86
CA SER A 215 6.43 -18.75 -9.60
C SER A 215 5.20 -19.39 -10.23
N LYS A 216 5.31 -19.87 -11.47
CA LYS A 216 4.24 -20.61 -12.16
C LYS A 216 3.85 -21.88 -11.40
N ASP A 217 4.82 -22.65 -10.93
CA ASP A 217 4.56 -23.85 -10.12
C ASP A 217 3.91 -23.53 -8.78
N ALA A 218 4.27 -22.41 -8.14
CA ALA A 218 3.60 -21.95 -6.93
C ALA A 218 2.12 -21.61 -7.22
N ILE A 219 1.84 -20.94 -8.33
CA ILE A 219 0.47 -20.64 -8.77
C ILE A 219 -0.32 -21.93 -9.04
N LYS A 220 0.26 -22.90 -9.76
CA LYS A 220 -0.37 -24.21 -10.01
C LYS A 220 -0.70 -24.94 -8.70
N LYS A 221 0.20 -24.89 -7.72
CA LYS A 221 -0.03 -25.48 -6.38
C LYS A 221 -1.17 -24.78 -5.65
N GLU A 222 -1.26 -23.45 -5.73
CA GLU A 222 -2.34 -22.67 -5.14
C GLU A 222 -3.69 -22.99 -5.79
N ILE A 223 -3.78 -23.00 -7.13
CA ILE A 223 -4.99 -23.42 -7.86
C ILE A 223 -5.41 -24.83 -7.45
N LYS A 224 -4.46 -25.77 -7.37
CA LYS A 224 -4.73 -27.14 -6.92
C LYS A 224 -5.27 -27.16 -5.50
N TYR A 225 -4.70 -26.38 -4.59
CA TYR A 225 -5.17 -26.29 -3.20
C TYR A 225 -6.61 -25.79 -3.14
N ILE A 226 -6.92 -24.69 -3.86
CA ILE A 226 -8.26 -24.09 -3.89
C ILE A 226 -9.29 -25.12 -4.36
N ASN A 227 -9.03 -25.75 -5.50
CA ASN A 227 -9.95 -26.71 -6.12
C ASN A 227 -10.10 -28.04 -5.35
N THR A 228 -9.25 -28.30 -4.36
CA THR A 228 -9.28 -29.56 -3.61
C THR A 228 -9.57 -29.34 -2.14
N LYS A 229 -8.59 -28.84 -1.40
CA LYS A 229 -8.63 -28.74 0.06
C LYS A 229 -9.56 -27.62 0.52
N LEU A 230 -9.44 -26.42 -0.05
CA LEU A 230 -10.32 -25.30 0.33
C LEU A 230 -11.78 -25.59 -0.02
N GLU A 231 -12.06 -26.10 -1.22
CA GLU A 231 -13.43 -26.47 -1.61
C GLU A 231 -14.01 -27.56 -0.69
N LYS A 232 -13.19 -28.51 -0.22
CA LYS A 232 -13.63 -29.50 0.79
C LYS A 232 -13.95 -28.86 2.13
N GLU A 233 -13.16 -27.89 2.58
CA GLU A 233 -13.40 -27.13 3.81
C GLU A 233 -14.70 -26.32 3.70
N LEU A 234 -14.93 -25.66 2.57
CA LEU A 234 -16.17 -24.92 2.29
C LEU A 234 -17.39 -25.86 2.26
N LYS A 235 -17.30 -27.03 1.63
CA LYS A 235 -18.37 -28.05 1.69
C LYS A 235 -18.61 -28.57 3.10
N THR A 236 -17.56 -28.70 3.90
CA THR A 236 -17.69 -29.12 5.31
C THR A 236 -18.48 -28.07 6.08
N LEU A 237 -18.12 -26.79 5.92
CA LEU A 237 -18.86 -25.66 6.49
C LEU A 237 -20.32 -25.63 6.00
N GLU A 238 -20.56 -25.83 4.71
CA GLU A 238 -21.89 -25.90 4.08
C GLU A 238 -22.80 -26.92 4.76
N ASN A 239 -22.24 -28.08 5.12
CA ASN A 239 -22.98 -29.19 5.74
C ASN A 239 -23.20 -29.01 7.25
N LEU A 240 -22.53 -28.08 7.93
CA LEU A 240 -22.74 -27.84 9.36
C LEU A 240 -24.15 -27.29 9.62
N GLN A 241 -24.99 -28.06 10.31
CA GLN A 241 -26.33 -27.62 10.66
C GLN A 241 -26.39 -27.13 12.10
N ASN A 242 -27.36 -26.25 12.36
CA ASN A 242 -27.70 -25.80 13.70
C ASN A 242 -26.50 -25.21 14.45
N ILE A 243 -25.68 -24.37 13.81
CA ILE A 243 -24.54 -23.68 14.46
C ILE A 243 -24.93 -22.26 14.88
N LEU A 244 -24.32 -21.77 15.97
CA LEU A 244 -24.39 -20.37 16.41
C LEU A 244 -23.43 -19.51 15.60
N TYR A 245 -23.60 -18.19 15.66
CA TYR A 245 -22.74 -17.25 14.95
C TYR A 245 -21.27 -17.39 15.37
N GLN A 246 -21.00 -17.55 16.67
CA GLN A 246 -19.65 -17.75 17.19
C GLN A 246 -18.98 -19.03 16.66
N GLU A 247 -19.77 -20.08 16.43
CA GLU A 247 -19.29 -21.34 15.85
C GLU A 247 -18.96 -21.13 14.36
N PHE A 248 -19.82 -20.42 13.63
CA PHE A 248 -19.56 -20.04 12.23
C PHE A 248 -18.28 -19.22 12.06
N VAL A 249 -18.05 -18.20 12.90
CA VAL A 249 -16.82 -17.39 12.88
C VAL A 249 -15.59 -18.27 13.11
N LYS A 250 -15.63 -19.18 14.09
CA LYS A 250 -14.53 -20.11 14.37
C LYS A 250 -14.19 -21.03 13.19
N GLU A 251 -15.18 -21.47 12.44
CA GLU A 251 -14.91 -22.28 11.23
C GLU A 251 -14.18 -21.48 10.15
N ILE A 252 -14.50 -20.19 10.00
CA ILE A 252 -13.81 -19.32 9.05
C ILE A 252 -12.40 -18.99 9.50
N GLU A 253 -12.19 -18.76 10.81
CA GLU A 253 -10.86 -18.60 11.38
C GLU A 253 -9.96 -19.81 11.07
N LYS A 254 -10.50 -21.05 11.14
CA LYS A 254 -9.75 -22.25 10.77
C LYS A 254 -9.32 -22.23 9.31
N ILE A 255 -10.19 -21.82 8.39
CA ILE A 255 -9.86 -21.67 6.96
C ILE A 255 -8.73 -20.66 6.78
N LEU A 256 -8.83 -19.48 7.41
CA LEU A 256 -7.79 -18.43 7.33
C LEU A 256 -6.44 -18.88 7.92
N ILE A 257 -6.46 -19.62 9.02
CA ILE A 257 -5.27 -20.21 9.64
C ILE A 257 -4.62 -21.21 8.69
N GLU A 258 -5.41 -22.06 8.04
CA GLU A 258 -4.87 -23.06 7.12
C GLU A 258 -4.25 -22.44 5.87
N LEU A 259 -4.88 -21.40 5.30
CA LEU A 259 -4.29 -20.63 4.20
C LEU A 259 -2.96 -19.98 4.61
N SER A 260 -2.86 -19.48 5.84
CA SER A 260 -1.62 -18.92 6.40
C SER A 260 -0.52 -19.98 6.48
N LYS A 261 -0.82 -21.17 7.01
CA LYS A 261 0.14 -22.28 7.14
C LYS A 261 0.70 -22.74 5.80
N ASN A 262 -0.10 -22.64 4.74
CA ASN A 262 0.31 -23.03 3.40
C ASN A 262 0.93 -21.86 2.59
N ASN A 263 1.14 -20.68 3.21
CA ASN A 263 1.68 -19.48 2.59
C ASN A 263 0.87 -18.94 1.39
N PHE A 264 -0.45 -19.18 1.36
CA PHE A 264 -1.36 -18.64 0.35
C PHE A 264 -1.88 -17.26 0.75
N LEU A 265 -0.96 -16.29 0.81
CA LEU A 265 -1.21 -14.96 1.38
C LEU A 265 -2.26 -14.16 0.60
N ASN A 266 -2.25 -14.24 -0.73
CA ASN A 266 -3.14 -13.43 -1.58
C ASN A 266 -4.60 -13.85 -1.40
N ILE A 267 -4.90 -15.15 -1.55
CA ILE A 267 -6.27 -15.64 -1.35
C ILE A 267 -6.73 -15.49 0.11
N ARG A 268 -5.83 -15.69 1.09
CA ARG A 268 -6.14 -15.40 2.48
C ARG A 268 -6.59 -13.96 2.65
N GLN A 269 -5.85 -13.00 2.07
CA GLN A 269 -6.23 -11.59 2.16
C GLN A 269 -7.60 -11.32 1.55
N ILE A 270 -7.88 -11.86 0.36
CA ILE A 270 -9.18 -11.67 -0.30
C ILE A 270 -10.32 -12.10 0.64
N ILE A 271 -10.19 -13.27 1.27
CA ILE A 271 -11.20 -13.77 2.22
C ILE A 271 -11.24 -12.92 3.49
N THR A 272 -10.08 -12.51 4.02
CA THR A 272 -10.00 -11.62 5.19
C THR A 272 -10.69 -10.28 4.95
N LEU A 273 -10.45 -9.62 3.82
CA LEU A 273 -11.09 -8.34 3.47
C LEU A 273 -12.61 -8.49 3.33
N TYR A 274 -13.07 -9.58 2.72
CA TYR A 274 -14.49 -9.90 2.67
C TYR A 274 -15.06 -10.03 4.09
N CYS A 275 -14.40 -10.78 4.98
CA CYS A 275 -14.84 -10.90 6.37
C CYS A 275 -14.84 -9.56 7.09
N GLU A 276 -13.79 -8.76 6.98
CA GLU A 276 -13.68 -7.44 7.62
C GLU A 276 -14.79 -6.47 7.18
N LEU A 277 -15.26 -6.60 5.94
CA LEU A 277 -16.36 -5.79 5.43
C LEU A 277 -17.70 -6.14 6.08
N TYR A 278 -18.00 -7.42 6.30
CA TYR A 278 -19.33 -7.87 6.72
C TYR A 278 -19.44 -8.27 8.20
N PHE A 279 -18.38 -8.84 8.77
CA PHE A 279 -18.42 -9.46 10.11
C PHE A 279 -18.61 -8.46 11.24
N PRO A 280 -18.15 -7.20 11.17
CA PRO A 280 -18.51 -6.21 12.18
C PRO A 280 -20.03 -6.05 12.30
N TYR A 281 -20.74 -5.89 11.17
CA TYR A 281 -22.21 -5.76 11.15
C TYR A 281 -22.91 -7.01 11.69
N LEU A 282 -22.45 -8.19 11.28
CA LEU A 282 -22.98 -9.45 11.79
C LEU A 282 -22.74 -9.59 13.29
N SER A 283 -21.55 -9.22 13.77
CA SER A 283 -21.20 -9.27 15.18
C SER A 283 -22.07 -8.35 16.01
N TYR A 284 -22.36 -7.12 15.53
CA TYR A 284 -23.32 -6.24 16.19
C TYR A 284 -24.72 -6.84 16.23
N TYR A 285 -25.17 -7.43 15.12
CA TYR A 285 -26.50 -8.04 15.01
C TYR A 285 -26.67 -9.25 15.95
N PHE A 286 -25.69 -10.16 15.99
CA PHE A 286 -25.73 -11.37 16.81
C PHE A 286 -25.37 -11.14 18.29
N ASN A 287 -24.88 -9.95 18.65
CA ASN A 287 -24.67 -9.56 20.04
C ASN A 287 -25.94 -8.99 20.71
N ASP A 288 -27.07 -8.90 19.98
CA ASP A 288 -28.36 -8.53 20.56
C ASP A 288 -28.93 -9.68 21.41
N LYS A 289 -29.12 -9.42 22.70
CA LYS A 289 -29.69 -10.37 23.67
C LYS A 289 -31.11 -10.82 23.32
N ASN A 290 -31.83 -10.07 22.48
CA ASN A 290 -33.19 -10.37 22.05
C ASN A 290 -33.26 -11.16 20.74
N ILE A 291 -32.13 -11.62 20.21
CA ILE A 291 -32.11 -12.30 18.92
C ILE A 291 -32.90 -13.61 18.96
N LYS A 292 -33.89 -13.70 18.08
CA LYS A 292 -34.69 -14.91 17.86
C LYS A 292 -34.17 -15.70 16.68
N ALA A 293 -34.28 -17.03 16.76
CA ALA A 293 -33.95 -17.97 15.69
C ALA A 293 -32.55 -17.77 15.08
N GLU A 294 -31.54 -17.51 15.93
CA GLU A 294 -30.15 -17.29 15.52
C GLU A 294 -29.66 -18.38 14.56
N ARG A 295 -29.82 -19.66 14.90
CA ARG A 295 -29.35 -20.78 14.08
C ARG A 295 -29.91 -20.77 12.66
N ASN A 296 -31.19 -20.41 12.49
CA ASN A 296 -31.81 -20.30 11.16
C ASN A 296 -31.21 -19.15 10.34
N LYS A 297 -30.93 -18.02 11.00
CA LYS A 297 -30.31 -16.85 10.36
C LYS A 297 -28.85 -17.13 9.99
N VAL A 298 -28.10 -17.77 10.88
CA VAL A 298 -26.71 -18.19 10.65
C VAL A 298 -26.64 -19.16 9.48
N ASN A 299 -27.54 -20.14 9.37
CA ASN A 299 -27.58 -21.04 8.22
C ASN A 299 -27.74 -20.27 6.88
N LYS A 300 -28.62 -19.27 6.82
CA LYS A 300 -28.81 -18.45 5.62
C LYS A 300 -27.59 -17.58 5.31
N ILE A 301 -26.97 -16.97 6.32
CA ILE A 301 -25.75 -16.17 6.15
C ILE A 301 -24.61 -17.04 5.64
N LYS A 302 -24.45 -18.23 6.21
CA LYS A 302 -23.43 -19.20 5.82
C LYS A 302 -23.60 -19.63 4.35
N GLU A 303 -24.83 -19.88 3.90
CA GLU A 303 -25.12 -20.19 2.50
C GLU A 303 -24.68 -19.03 1.58
N ILE A 304 -25.06 -17.79 1.91
CA ILE A 304 -24.67 -16.59 1.15
C ILE A 304 -23.14 -16.43 1.14
N PHE A 305 -22.50 -16.56 2.31
CA PHE A 305 -21.06 -16.47 2.47
C PHE A 305 -20.34 -17.45 1.56
N ILE A 306 -20.70 -18.73 1.62
CA ILE A 306 -20.04 -19.79 0.84
C ILE A 306 -20.19 -19.53 -0.66
N ASN A 307 -21.39 -19.14 -1.11
CA ASN A 307 -21.64 -18.84 -2.52
C ASN A 307 -20.79 -17.64 -3.00
N GLN A 308 -20.71 -16.57 -2.19
CA GLN A 308 -19.91 -15.40 -2.54
C GLN A 308 -18.41 -15.71 -2.53
N ILE A 309 -17.92 -16.48 -1.55
CA ILE A 309 -16.52 -16.92 -1.52
C ILE A 309 -16.20 -17.81 -2.73
N ARG A 310 -17.07 -18.75 -3.10
CA ARG A 310 -16.86 -19.58 -4.31
C ARG A 310 -16.78 -18.75 -5.59
N ASN A 311 -17.62 -17.73 -5.74
CA ASN A 311 -17.55 -16.82 -6.88
C ASN A 311 -16.22 -16.05 -6.92
N LEU A 312 -15.79 -15.50 -5.77
CA LEU A 312 -14.49 -14.83 -5.65
C LEU A 312 -13.33 -15.78 -6.00
N LEU A 313 -13.40 -17.04 -5.54
CA LEU A 313 -12.39 -18.06 -5.85
C LEU A 313 -12.36 -18.41 -7.34
N TYR A 314 -13.52 -18.47 -8.00
CA TYR A 314 -13.60 -18.71 -9.43
C TYR A 314 -12.89 -17.60 -10.21
N ASP A 315 -13.24 -16.34 -9.95
CA ASP A 315 -12.62 -15.18 -10.63
C ASP A 315 -11.10 -15.14 -10.36
N TYR A 316 -10.69 -15.39 -9.12
CA TYR A 316 -9.28 -15.44 -8.74
C TYR A 316 -8.52 -16.54 -9.50
N ILE A 317 -9.07 -17.75 -9.59
CA ILE A 317 -8.47 -18.85 -10.36
C ILE A 317 -8.35 -18.48 -11.84
N GLU A 318 -9.38 -17.89 -12.43
CA GLU A 318 -9.36 -17.48 -13.85
C GLU A 318 -8.26 -16.45 -14.11
N CYS A 319 -8.03 -15.51 -13.20
CA CYS A 319 -6.90 -14.59 -13.27
C CYS A 319 -5.56 -15.31 -13.18
N LEU A 320 -5.39 -16.22 -12.21
CA LEU A 320 -4.16 -16.98 -12.03
C LEU A 320 -3.81 -17.85 -13.23
N LYS A 321 -4.80 -18.49 -13.88
CA LYS A 321 -4.58 -19.32 -15.08
C LYS A 321 -4.01 -18.56 -16.28
N ARG A 322 -4.20 -17.25 -16.36
CA ARG A 322 -3.65 -16.42 -17.45
C ARG A 322 -2.12 -16.32 -17.41
N VAL A 323 -1.54 -16.55 -16.23
CA VAL A 323 -0.10 -16.36 -15.97
C VAL A 323 0.61 -17.65 -15.52
N ALA A 324 -0.13 -18.74 -15.29
CA ALA A 324 0.36 -20.02 -14.77
C ALA A 324 1.08 -20.89 -15.82
#